data_AF-A0A401KJ09-F1
#
_entry.id   AF-A0A401KJ09-F1
#
_cell.length_a   1.000
_cell.length_b   1.000
_cell.length_c   1.000
_cell.angle_alpha   90.00
_cell.angle_beta   90.00
_cell.angle_gamma   90.00
#
_symmetry.space_group_name_H-M   'P 1'
#
loop_
_entity.id
_entity.type
_entity.pdbx_description
1 polymer ?
#
loop_
_entity_poly.entity_id
_entity_poly.type
_entity_poly.pdbx_seq_one_letter_code
_entity_poly.pdbx_strand_id
1 'polypeptide(L)'
;MRAASLHSLPSISRPNRSAATSARLFSCTSLRSNRSRIPLDIPPPFPITKTCPEPSCSCPSTPSMPAPIDYDQPLNGTMAAYAQQLLICTGQRDWTSRIEEDGQGQNWGELVRGLKSLLGRGGKYADPFNNILVTNASFLPSSSSSLSTSASTPQTASAFLFPSFKYFPSIPVSLPDSAPATTDLSTFVRAFLLPIESRHGGQIRDQALAAEFPDAVDLQHSPVVLICGHGGRDMRCGVMAPVLETEFQRVLQSKGYTSAGSDNSVVDSPEHAHIGLISHVGGHKYAGNVIVYIPPGMKEAGSSSPHPLAGKGIWYGRIEPKHVQGVVEETILGGKVITDHFRGAVDRESGVLRL
;
A
#
# COMPACT_ATOMS: atom_id res chain seq x y z
N MET A 1 -5.36 35.39 56.64
CA MET A 1 -5.59 36.56 57.54
C MET A 1 -4.20 37.03 57.98
N ARG A 2 -3.68 38.24 57.76
CA ARG A 2 -4.14 39.61 57.45
C ARG A 2 -3.10 40.21 56.48
N ALA A 3 -3.47 40.92 55.40
CA ALA A 3 -3.70 42.38 55.33
C ALA A 3 -2.52 43.20 55.93
N ALA A 4 -1.99 44.29 55.38
CA ALA A 4 -2.50 45.23 54.39
C ALA A 4 -1.33 46.11 53.87
N SER A 5 -1.71 47.01 52.98
CA SER A 5 -0.98 47.94 52.13
C SER A 5 -0.54 49.25 52.83
N LEU A 6 0.07 50.15 52.02
CA LEU A 6 0.23 51.61 52.17
C LEU A 6 1.48 52.09 52.94
N HIS A 7 2.24 53.16 52.61
CA HIS A 7 2.00 54.38 51.83
C HIS A 7 3.32 55.04 51.35
N SER A 8 3.15 55.93 50.37
CA SER A 8 4.00 56.93 49.67
C SER A 8 4.69 58.02 50.53
N LEU A 9 5.83 58.61 50.12
CA LEU A 9 6.07 59.92 49.41
C LEU A 9 7.58 60.34 49.57
N PRO A 10 8.11 61.52 49.14
CA PRO A 10 8.16 62.26 47.86
C PRO A 10 9.65 62.58 47.39
N SER A 11 10.01 62.68 46.10
CA SER A 11 10.06 63.80 45.12
C SER A 11 11.38 64.62 44.96
N ILE A 12 11.90 64.62 43.71
CA ILE A 12 12.57 65.72 42.95
C ILE A 12 14.06 66.01 43.30
N SER A 13 15.03 65.94 42.39
CA SER A 13 15.18 66.72 41.14
C SER A 13 16.32 66.17 40.28
N ARG A 14 16.24 66.34 38.95
CA ARG A 14 17.40 66.69 38.10
C ARG A 14 16.98 67.27 36.75
N PRO A 15 17.76 68.20 36.18
CA PRO A 15 17.32 69.08 35.10
C PRO A 15 17.59 68.53 33.68
N ASN A 16 16.88 69.15 32.75
CA ASN A 16 17.02 69.13 31.29
C ASN A 16 18.46 69.08 30.77
N ARG A 17 18.70 68.20 29.79
CA ARG A 17 19.50 68.51 28.61
C ARG A 17 18.89 67.88 27.37
N SER A 18 18.47 68.75 26.46
CA SER A 18 18.07 68.47 25.09
C SER A 18 19.28 68.06 24.24
N ALA A 19 19.15 66.97 23.48
CA ALA A 19 20.00 66.69 22.32
C ALA A 19 19.16 65.92 21.29
N ALA A 20 18.88 66.59 20.18
CA ALA A 20 18.22 66.03 19.01
C ALA A 20 19.10 64.93 18.39
N THR A 21 18.52 63.77 18.11
CA THR A 21 19.16 62.73 17.30
C THR A 21 18.36 62.52 16.02
N SER A 22 19.01 62.85 14.91
CA SER A 22 18.54 62.68 13.54
C SER A 22 18.49 61.18 13.21
N ALA A 23 17.28 60.64 12.99
CA ALA A 23 17.10 59.28 12.51
C ALA A 23 17.44 59.21 11.02
N ARG A 24 18.57 58.58 10.67
CA ARG A 24 18.89 58.20 9.29
C ARG A 24 18.00 57.02 8.89
N LEU A 25 17.06 57.26 7.99
CA LEU A 25 16.29 56.21 7.32
C LEU A 25 17.20 55.51 6.32
N PHE A 26 17.58 54.26 6.61
CA PHE A 26 18.17 53.37 5.62
C PHE A 26 17.07 52.95 4.64
N SER A 27 17.10 53.52 3.44
CA SER A 27 16.24 53.10 2.34
C SER A 27 16.82 51.82 1.73
N CYS A 28 16.37 50.67 2.23
CA CYS A 28 16.65 49.38 1.61
C CYS A 28 15.72 49.23 0.40
N THR A 29 16.23 49.51 -0.81
CA THR A 29 15.57 49.13 -2.04
C THR A 29 15.53 47.60 -2.13
N SER A 30 14.40 47.02 -1.72
CA SER A 30 14.09 45.62 -1.99
C SER A 30 13.94 45.50 -3.51
N LEU A 31 15.00 45.06 -4.20
CA LEU A 31 14.89 44.49 -5.53
C LEU A 31 14.09 43.19 -5.38
N ARG A 32 12.76 43.29 -5.46
CA ARG A 32 11.87 42.14 -5.68
C ARG A 32 12.21 41.59 -7.06
N SER A 33 13.15 40.67 -7.09
CA SER A 33 13.29 39.71 -8.19
C SER A 33 12.00 38.90 -8.23
N ASN A 34 11.01 39.39 -8.97
CA ASN A 34 9.90 38.60 -9.46
C ASN A 34 10.45 37.62 -10.51
N ARG A 35 11.24 36.64 -10.07
CA ARG A 35 11.38 35.41 -10.84
C ARG A 35 10.03 34.71 -10.75
N SER A 36 9.17 35.02 -11.72
CA SER A 36 8.01 34.19 -12.04
C SER A 36 8.56 32.76 -12.16
N ARG A 37 8.24 31.91 -11.18
CA ARG A 37 8.58 30.49 -11.28
C ARG A 37 7.72 29.97 -12.41
N ILE A 38 8.32 29.82 -13.59
CA ILE A 38 7.69 29.16 -14.72
C ILE A 38 7.29 27.77 -14.20
N PRO A 39 5.99 27.41 -14.21
CA PRO A 39 5.58 26.06 -13.87
C PRO A 39 6.34 25.10 -14.80
N LEU A 40 7.13 24.20 -14.22
CA LEU A 40 7.74 23.13 -14.98
C LEU A 40 6.61 22.16 -15.33
N ASP A 41 6.26 22.10 -16.61
CA ASP A 41 5.35 21.08 -17.13
C ASP A 41 6.12 19.77 -17.24
N ILE A 42 6.14 19.01 -16.14
CA ILE A 42 6.75 17.69 -16.10
C ILE A 42 5.68 16.71 -16.58
N PRO A 43 5.90 16.02 -17.72
CA PRO A 43 4.92 15.06 -18.21
C PRO A 43 4.71 13.94 -17.19
N PRO A 44 3.51 13.36 -17.12
CA PRO A 44 3.22 12.29 -16.19
C PRO A 44 4.15 11.08 -16.46
N PRO A 45 4.54 10.33 -15.42
CA PRO A 45 5.47 9.20 -15.55
C PRO A 45 4.89 7.99 -16.29
N PHE A 46 3.62 8.06 -16.72
CA PHE A 46 2.89 7.03 -17.47
C PHE A 46 1.74 7.67 -18.25
N PRO A 47 1.17 6.95 -19.25
CA PRO A 47 -0.05 7.39 -19.93
C PRO A 47 -1.21 7.59 -18.95
N ILE A 48 -2.03 8.60 -19.21
CA ILE A 48 -3.18 8.95 -18.37
C ILE A 48 -4.46 9.10 -19.18
N THR A 49 -5.59 8.88 -18.52
CA THR A 49 -6.90 9.37 -18.94
C THR A 49 -7.46 10.25 -17.85
N LYS A 50 -8.05 11.39 -18.21
CA LYS A 50 -8.44 12.41 -17.22
C LYS A 50 -9.57 11.92 -16.32
N THR A 51 -10.61 11.36 -16.92
CA THR A 51 -11.82 10.94 -16.23
C THR A 51 -12.09 9.47 -16.49
N CYS A 52 -12.62 8.77 -15.50
CA CYS A 52 -13.10 7.41 -15.68
C CYS A 52 -14.20 7.39 -16.76
N PRO A 53 -14.11 6.54 -17.80
CA PRO A 53 -15.18 6.39 -18.77
C PRO A 53 -16.49 5.95 -18.10
N GLU A 54 -17.62 6.43 -18.62
CA GLU A 54 -18.94 5.94 -18.21
C GLU A 54 -19.10 4.46 -18.58
N PRO A 55 -19.74 3.64 -17.73
CA PRO A 55 -19.91 2.22 -18.00
C PRO A 55 -20.82 1.99 -19.21
N SER A 56 -20.47 1.01 -20.04
CA SER A 56 -21.25 0.60 -21.21
C SER A 56 -22.42 -0.33 -20.88
N CYS A 57 -22.45 -0.88 -19.66
CA CYS A 57 -23.46 -1.82 -19.19
C CYS A 57 -24.10 -1.36 -17.87
N SER A 58 -25.21 -1.99 -17.48
CA SER A 58 -25.83 -1.74 -16.17
C SER A 58 -24.93 -2.25 -15.04
N CYS A 59 -24.25 -1.34 -14.37
CA CYS A 59 -23.46 -1.65 -13.17
C CYS A 59 -24.36 -1.84 -11.94
N PRO A 60 -23.94 -2.64 -10.94
CA PRO A 60 -24.56 -2.67 -9.63
C PRO A 60 -24.61 -1.28 -9.01
N SER A 61 -25.64 -0.99 -8.21
CA SER A 61 -25.70 0.28 -7.48
C SER A 61 -24.64 0.34 -6.39
N THR A 62 -24.07 1.53 -6.18
CA THR A 62 -23.19 1.80 -5.04
C THR A 62 -23.98 1.57 -3.74
N PRO A 63 -23.47 0.74 -2.79
CA PRO A 63 -24.18 0.48 -1.55
C PRO A 63 -24.30 1.75 -0.70
N SER A 64 -25.32 1.82 0.15
CA SER A 64 -25.47 2.94 1.09
C SER A 64 -24.28 2.96 2.06
N MET A 65 -23.57 4.07 2.11
CA MET A 65 -22.41 4.20 2.99
C MET A 65 -22.84 4.47 4.44
N PRO A 66 -22.21 3.81 5.43
CA PRO A 66 -22.50 4.03 6.85
C PRO A 66 -21.99 5.38 7.35
N ALA A 67 -21.08 6.01 6.61
CA ALA A 67 -20.56 7.35 6.87
C ALA A 67 -20.15 8.02 5.54
N PRO A 68 -20.07 9.36 5.46
CA PRO A 68 -19.66 10.05 4.25
C PRO A 68 -18.26 9.65 3.77
N ILE A 69 -18.09 9.59 2.46
CA ILE A 69 -16.79 9.54 1.78
C ILE A 69 -16.35 10.98 1.52
N ASP A 70 -15.07 11.29 1.76
CA ASP A 70 -14.46 12.57 1.45
C ASP A 70 -14.27 12.65 -0.07
N TYR A 71 -15.00 13.54 -0.75
CA TYR A 71 -14.86 13.84 -2.19
C TYR A 71 -14.11 15.14 -2.46
N ASP A 72 -13.87 15.95 -1.43
CA ASP A 72 -13.36 17.32 -1.56
C ASP A 72 -11.84 17.37 -1.67
N GLN A 73 -11.14 16.47 -0.97
CA GLN A 73 -9.68 16.49 -0.98
C GLN A 73 -9.09 15.88 -2.26
N PRO A 74 -7.98 16.41 -2.80
CA PRO A 74 -7.27 15.77 -3.90
C PRO A 74 -6.79 14.36 -3.51
N LEU A 75 -6.95 13.39 -4.41
CA LEU A 75 -6.46 12.03 -4.18
C LEU A 75 -4.97 11.88 -4.48
N ASN A 76 -4.45 12.55 -5.51
CA ASN A 76 -3.05 12.42 -5.93
C ASN A 76 -2.09 12.72 -4.76
N GLY A 77 -1.16 11.79 -4.51
CA GLY A 77 -0.20 11.89 -3.41
C GLY A 77 -0.71 11.46 -2.04
N THR A 78 -1.95 10.94 -1.93
CA THR A 78 -2.50 10.44 -0.66
C THR A 78 -2.19 8.97 -0.38
N MET A 79 -1.57 8.26 -1.32
CA MET A 79 -1.05 6.90 -1.11
C MET A 79 -0.02 6.90 0.03
N ALA A 80 -0.14 5.95 0.97
CA ALA A 80 0.90 5.73 1.96
C ALA A 80 2.15 5.19 1.26
N ALA A 81 3.31 5.82 1.46
CA ALA A 81 4.55 5.32 0.88
C ALA A 81 4.96 4.00 1.56
N TYR A 82 5.30 2.99 0.79
CA TYR A 82 5.82 1.70 1.25
C TYR A 82 6.96 1.26 0.35
N ALA A 83 7.96 0.59 0.93
CA ALA A 83 9.01 -0.07 0.18
C ALA A 83 8.46 -1.37 -0.44
N GLN A 84 7.77 -2.17 0.36
CA GLN A 84 7.18 -3.42 -0.11
C GLN A 84 5.82 -3.66 0.55
N GLN A 85 4.92 -4.33 -0.16
CA GLN A 85 3.68 -4.85 0.40
C GLN A 85 3.78 -6.37 0.46
N LEU A 86 3.71 -6.93 1.67
CA LEU A 86 3.58 -8.36 1.89
C LEU A 86 2.11 -8.68 2.16
N LEU A 87 1.51 -9.43 1.24
CA LEU A 87 0.09 -9.74 1.20
C LEU A 87 -0.12 -11.20 1.61
N ILE A 88 -0.51 -11.42 2.86
CA ILE A 88 -0.64 -12.75 3.48
C ILE A 88 -1.98 -13.37 3.07
N CYS A 89 -1.95 -14.58 2.49
CA CYS A 89 -3.17 -15.31 2.11
C CYS A 89 -3.81 -15.90 3.38
N THR A 90 -5.00 -15.44 3.74
CA THR A 90 -5.70 -15.87 4.96
C THR A 90 -6.98 -16.66 4.68
N GLY A 91 -7.53 -16.56 3.47
CA GLY A 91 -8.87 -17.05 3.12
C GLY A 91 -10.01 -16.29 3.80
N GLN A 92 -9.70 -15.31 4.67
CA GLN A 92 -10.68 -14.51 5.39
C GLN A 92 -11.09 -13.30 4.57
N ARG A 93 -12.36 -12.89 4.72
CA ARG A 93 -12.93 -11.76 3.96
C ARG A 93 -13.01 -10.46 4.78
N ASP A 94 -12.82 -10.54 6.09
CA ASP A 94 -12.68 -9.41 7.00
C ASP A 94 -11.76 -9.81 8.17
N TRP A 95 -11.33 -8.83 8.95
CA TRP A 95 -10.39 -9.00 10.07
C TRP A 95 -10.79 -8.08 11.23
N THR A 96 -10.30 -8.38 12.43
CA THR A 96 -10.38 -7.41 13.53
C THR A 96 -9.57 -6.16 13.21
N SER A 97 -9.87 -5.05 13.89
CA SER A 97 -9.22 -3.73 13.64
C SER A 97 -7.69 -3.78 13.58
N ARG A 98 -7.09 -4.76 14.26
CA ARG A 98 -5.66 -5.04 14.32
C ARG A 98 -5.40 -6.48 13.88
N ILE A 99 -4.83 -6.63 12.69
CA ILE A 99 -4.63 -7.95 12.06
C ILE A 99 -3.75 -8.91 12.88
N GLU A 100 -2.93 -8.41 13.79
CA GLU A 100 -2.12 -9.23 14.70
C GLU A 100 -2.94 -9.93 15.81
N GLU A 101 -4.16 -9.48 16.06
CA GLU A 101 -5.09 -10.08 17.03
C GLU A 101 -5.86 -11.27 16.41
N ASP A 102 -5.86 -11.37 15.07
CA ASP A 102 -6.54 -12.43 14.32
C ASP A 102 -5.71 -13.72 14.19
N GLY A 103 -6.34 -14.79 13.70
CA GLY A 103 -5.63 -16.02 13.29
C GLY A 103 -4.93 -16.77 14.42
N GLN A 104 -5.49 -16.73 15.63
CA GLN A 104 -4.98 -17.52 16.75
C GLN A 104 -4.98 -19.02 16.39
N GLY A 105 -3.83 -19.68 16.59
CA GLY A 105 -3.64 -21.09 16.21
C GLY A 105 -3.59 -21.37 14.70
N GLN A 106 -3.58 -20.34 13.85
CA GLN A 106 -3.44 -20.47 12.40
C GLN A 106 -2.08 -19.97 11.95
N ASN A 107 -1.42 -20.69 11.02
CA ASN A 107 -0.07 -20.33 10.54
C ASN A 107 0.00 -18.90 9.99
N TRP A 108 -1.00 -18.46 9.22
CA TRP A 108 -1.01 -17.08 8.70
C TRP A 108 -1.07 -16.03 9.82
N GLY A 109 -1.74 -16.33 10.94
CA GLY A 109 -1.79 -15.45 12.10
C GLY A 109 -0.44 -15.40 12.81
N GLU A 110 0.25 -16.54 12.94
CA GLU A 110 1.61 -16.58 13.46
C GLU A 110 2.58 -15.80 12.56
N LEU A 111 2.42 -15.88 11.24
CA LEU A 111 3.20 -15.08 10.30
C LEU A 111 3.01 -13.58 10.55
N VAL A 112 1.76 -13.12 10.68
CA VAL A 112 1.46 -11.71 11.00
C VAL A 112 2.15 -11.29 12.30
N ARG A 113 1.96 -12.05 13.39
CA ARG A 113 2.55 -11.76 14.71
C ARG A 113 4.07 -11.75 14.67
N GLY A 114 4.68 -12.75 14.04
CA GLY A 114 6.12 -12.87 13.88
C GLY A 114 6.71 -11.70 13.10
N LEU A 115 6.09 -11.30 11.99
CA LEU A 115 6.51 -10.13 11.21
C LEU A 115 6.37 -8.83 12.01
N LYS A 116 5.28 -8.65 12.77
CA LYS A 116 5.10 -7.48 13.63
C LYS A 116 6.13 -7.44 14.75
N SER A 117 6.50 -8.59 15.32
CA SER A 117 7.56 -8.70 16.33
C SER A 117 8.94 -8.35 15.75
N LEU A 118 9.23 -8.80 14.53
CA LEU A 118 10.53 -8.63 13.86
C LEU A 118 10.73 -7.24 13.24
N LEU A 119 9.72 -6.71 12.56
CA LEU A 119 9.77 -5.45 11.78
C LEU A 119 9.12 -4.26 12.51
N GLY A 120 8.28 -4.53 13.52
CA GLY A 120 7.59 -3.48 14.28
C GLY A 120 8.50 -2.77 15.27
N ARG A 121 7.93 -1.81 16.03
CA ARG A 121 8.68 -0.98 16.97
C ARG A 121 9.45 -1.83 17.99
N GLY A 122 10.78 -1.70 18.00
CA GLY A 122 11.66 -2.44 18.90
C GLY A 122 12.03 -3.85 18.41
N GLY A 123 11.54 -4.26 17.23
CA GLY A 123 11.92 -5.50 16.58
C GLY A 123 13.35 -5.48 16.06
N LYS A 124 13.94 -6.68 15.91
CA LYS A 124 15.32 -6.88 15.46
C LYS A 124 15.63 -6.22 14.10
N TYR A 125 14.64 -6.20 13.21
CA TYR A 125 14.72 -5.70 11.84
C TYR A 125 13.92 -4.40 11.65
N ALA A 126 13.59 -3.71 12.73
CA ALA A 126 12.84 -2.46 12.67
C ALA A 126 13.64 -1.37 11.95
N ASP A 127 13.09 -0.85 10.86
CA ASP A 127 13.67 0.25 10.08
C ASP A 127 12.58 1.28 9.72
N PRO A 128 12.61 2.50 10.26
CA PRO A 128 11.62 3.52 9.97
C PRO A 128 11.69 4.06 8.52
N PHE A 129 12.75 3.76 7.79
CA PHE A 129 12.96 4.18 6.39
C PHE A 129 12.62 3.08 5.38
N ASN A 130 12.40 1.84 5.83
CA ASN A 130 12.01 0.71 5.00
C ASN A 130 10.60 0.21 5.42
N ASN A 131 9.57 0.96 5.02
CA ASN A 131 8.19 0.62 5.39
C ASN A 131 7.68 -0.62 4.64
N ILE A 132 7.54 -1.73 5.35
CA ILE A 132 6.91 -2.96 4.85
C ILE A 132 5.43 -2.97 5.23
N LEU A 133 4.57 -2.76 4.23
CA LEU A 133 3.13 -2.82 4.38
C LEU A 133 2.67 -4.28 4.46
N VAL A 134 2.47 -4.77 5.69
CA VAL A 134 1.90 -6.11 5.93
C VAL A 134 0.37 -6.03 5.89
N THR A 135 -0.24 -6.76 4.96
CA THR A 135 -1.69 -6.82 4.77
C THR A 135 -2.17 -8.27 4.67
N ASN A 136 -3.35 -8.56 5.20
CA ASN A 136 -4.03 -9.83 4.97
C ASN A 136 -4.88 -9.77 3.71
N ALA A 137 -5.10 -10.92 3.07
CA ALA A 137 -5.91 -11.08 1.87
C ALA A 137 -6.92 -12.22 1.97
N SER A 138 -8.01 -12.09 1.22
CA SER A 138 -9.02 -13.14 1.04
C SER A 138 -8.58 -14.30 0.17
N PHE A 139 -7.36 -14.24 -0.40
CA PHE A 139 -6.76 -15.37 -1.10
C PHE A 139 -6.61 -16.57 -0.17
N LEU A 140 -6.93 -17.75 -0.69
CA LEU A 140 -6.77 -18.99 0.06
C LEU A 140 -5.29 -19.22 0.37
N PRO A 141 -4.95 -19.66 1.61
CA PRO A 141 -3.61 -20.12 1.91
C PRO A 141 -3.24 -21.29 1.00
N SER A 142 -1.96 -21.38 0.62
CA SER A 142 -1.44 -22.56 -0.06
C SER A 142 -1.74 -23.80 0.79
N SER A 143 -2.32 -24.83 0.17
CA SER A 143 -2.55 -26.10 0.85
C SER A 143 -1.21 -26.76 1.07
N SER A 144 -0.70 -26.78 2.30
CA SER A 144 0.29 -27.76 2.70
C SER A 144 -0.34 -29.12 2.41
N SER A 145 0.21 -29.91 1.49
CA SER A 145 -0.29 -31.24 1.15
C SER A 145 -0.64 -32.00 2.44
N SER A 146 -1.93 -32.12 2.75
CA SER A 146 -2.47 -32.69 3.98
C SER A 146 -2.46 -34.22 3.96
N LEU A 147 -1.37 -34.78 3.44
CA LEU A 147 -1.06 -36.20 3.37
C LEU A 147 0.23 -36.48 4.14
N SER A 148 0.34 -35.98 5.37
CA SER A 148 1.20 -36.63 6.36
C SER A 148 0.65 -36.46 7.76
N THR A 149 0.15 -37.57 8.31
CA THR A 149 -0.24 -37.73 9.72
C THR A 149 0.98 -37.81 10.65
N SER A 150 2.06 -37.10 10.34
CA SER A 150 3.28 -37.03 11.15
C SER A 150 3.45 -35.62 11.73
N ALA A 151 3.74 -35.55 13.03
CA ALA A 151 3.89 -34.34 13.84
C ALA A 151 5.09 -33.43 13.47
N SER A 152 5.50 -33.40 12.19
CA SER A 152 6.72 -32.75 11.70
C SER A 152 6.53 -32.02 10.35
N THR A 153 5.31 -31.62 9.99
CA THR A 153 5.13 -30.69 8.87
C THR A 153 5.55 -29.29 9.30
N PRO A 154 6.44 -28.60 8.55
CA PRO A 154 6.81 -27.22 8.83
C PRO A 154 5.57 -26.34 8.87
N GLN A 155 5.42 -25.54 9.93
CA GLN A 155 4.33 -24.56 10.02
C GLN A 155 4.65 -23.41 9.08
N THR A 156 3.92 -23.34 7.96
CA THR A 156 4.14 -22.34 6.92
C THR A 156 2.84 -21.64 6.53
N ALA A 157 2.98 -20.45 5.98
CA ALA A 157 1.91 -19.64 5.41
C ALA A 157 2.32 -19.11 4.03
N SER A 158 1.36 -18.75 3.19
CA SER A 158 1.64 -18.21 1.85
C SER A 158 1.39 -16.72 1.76
N ALA A 159 2.16 -16.01 0.93
CA ALA A 159 1.97 -14.59 0.70
C ALA A 159 2.45 -14.14 -0.68
N PHE A 160 1.91 -13.03 -1.16
CA PHE A 160 2.43 -12.29 -2.31
C PHE A 160 3.33 -11.16 -1.84
N LEU A 161 4.35 -10.81 -2.63
CA LEU A 161 5.27 -9.71 -2.36
C LEU A 161 5.37 -8.78 -3.55
N PHE A 162 5.02 -7.52 -3.31
CA PHE A 162 5.09 -6.43 -4.27
C PHE A 162 6.04 -5.32 -3.78
N PRO A 163 6.69 -4.56 -4.68
CA PRO A 163 6.59 -4.59 -6.15
C PRO A 163 7.55 -5.58 -6.83
N SER A 164 8.05 -6.59 -6.10
CA SER A 164 8.91 -7.64 -6.68
C SER A 164 8.15 -8.66 -7.53
N PHE A 165 6.82 -8.68 -7.48
CA PHE A 165 5.95 -9.63 -8.19
C PHE A 165 6.33 -11.09 -7.91
N LYS A 166 6.37 -11.45 -6.62
CA LYS A 166 6.65 -12.83 -6.18
C LYS A 166 5.48 -13.40 -5.40
N TYR A 167 5.22 -14.68 -5.57
CA TYR A 167 4.35 -15.48 -4.71
C TYR A 167 5.18 -16.51 -3.96
N PHE A 168 4.97 -16.60 -2.65
CA PHE A 168 5.62 -17.55 -1.76
C PHE A 168 4.56 -18.54 -1.27
N PRO A 169 4.55 -19.79 -1.74
CA PRO A 169 3.61 -20.79 -1.26
C PRO A 169 3.94 -21.28 0.16
N SER A 170 5.19 -21.13 0.62
CA SER A 170 5.66 -21.63 1.90
C SER A 170 6.64 -20.67 2.60
N ILE A 171 6.14 -19.85 3.52
CA ILE A 171 6.92 -18.99 4.42
C ILE A 171 6.90 -19.60 5.82
N PRO A 172 8.06 -19.97 6.42
CA PRO A 172 8.14 -20.44 7.80
C PRO A 172 7.62 -19.40 8.79
N VAL A 173 6.87 -19.85 9.80
CA VAL A 173 6.31 -18.96 10.83
C VAL A 173 7.03 -19.05 12.18
N SER A 174 7.94 -20.02 12.33
CA SER A 174 8.77 -20.20 13.52
C SER A 174 9.82 -19.10 13.68
N LEU A 175 10.10 -18.74 14.93
CA LEU A 175 11.16 -17.80 15.33
C LEU A 175 12.45 -18.56 15.72
N PRO A 176 13.63 -17.90 15.70
CA PRO A 176 14.95 -18.55 15.77
C PRO A 176 15.31 -19.34 17.06
N ASP A 177 14.42 -19.43 18.06
CA ASP A 177 14.73 -20.02 19.37
C ASP A 177 14.70 -21.57 19.39
N SER A 178 14.68 -22.23 18.23
CA SER A 178 14.58 -23.70 18.16
C SER A 178 15.49 -24.32 17.09
N ALA A 179 16.66 -24.79 17.55
CA ALA A 179 17.61 -25.68 16.86
C ALA A 179 18.48 -25.09 15.71
N PRO A 180 19.65 -25.69 15.41
CA PRO A 180 20.76 -24.99 14.74
C PRO A 180 20.72 -24.93 13.19
N ALA A 181 19.64 -25.35 12.52
CA ALA A 181 19.70 -25.59 11.06
C ALA A 181 18.38 -25.38 10.29
N THR A 182 17.43 -24.59 10.79
CA THR A 182 16.13 -24.43 10.12
C THR A 182 15.97 -23.04 9.50
N THR A 183 15.61 -23.00 8.22
CA THR A 183 15.09 -21.80 7.56
C THR A 183 13.86 -21.33 8.32
N ASP A 184 13.94 -20.16 8.93
CA ASP A 184 12.91 -19.59 9.81
C ASP A 184 12.34 -18.28 9.25
N LEU A 185 11.46 -17.64 10.00
CA LEU A 185 10.88 -16.35 9.59
C LEU A 185 11.94 -15.24 9.47
N SER A 186 13.00 -15.27 10.28
CA SER A 186 14.10 -14.30 10.19
C SER A 186 14.90 -14.48 8.90
N THR A 187 15.06 -15.71 8.42
CA THR A 187 15.66 -16.01 7.12
C THR A 187 14.83 -15.39 5.99
N PHE A 188 13.50 -15.52 6.02
CA PHE A 188 12.61 -14.86 5.04
C PHE A 188 12.75 -13.32 5.06
N VAL A 189 12.73 -12.72 6.26
CA VAL A 189 12.89 -11.26 6.42
C VAL A 189 14.21 -10.79 5.80
N ARG A 190 15.32 -11.46 6.14
CA ARG A 190 16.66 -11.14 5.62
C ARG A 190 16.77 -11.35 4.12
N ALA A 191 16.12 -12.38 3.58
CA ALA A 191 16.16 -12.71 2.16
C ALA A 191 15.37 -11.73 1.29
N PHE A 192 14.21 -11.23 1.76
CA PHE A 192 13.25 -10.54 0.88
C PHE A 192 12.68 -9.23 1.38
N LEU A 193 12.72 -8.91 2.67
CA LEU A 193 12.02 -7.73 3.24
C LEU A 193 12.97 -6.61 3.68
N LEU A 194 14.24 -6.91 3.94
CA LEU A 194 15.24 -5.88 4.21
C LEU A 194 15.56 -5.08 2.94
N PRO A 195 15.98 -3.81 3.07
CA PRO A 195 16.36 -3.00 1.92
C PRO A 195 17.64 -3.54 1.27
N ILE A 196 17.81 -3.32 -0.04
CA ILE A 196 19.04 -3.71 -0.76
C ILE A 196 20.22 -2.84 -0.31
N GLU A 197 19.97 -1.55 -0.12
CA GLU A 197 20.95 -0.58 0.35
C GLU A 197 20.39 0.15 1.57
N SER A 198 21.25 0.42 2.56
CA SER A 198 20.87 1.25 3.71
C SER A 198 21.53 2.62 3.62
N ARG A 199 20.73 3.67 3.47
CA ARG A 199 21.19 5.07 3.46
C ARG A 199 21.37 5.66 4.85
N HIS A 200 20.75 5.06 5.86
CA HIS A 200 20.67 5.60 7.23
C HIS A 200 21.35 4.69 8.26
N GLY A 201 22.10 3.69 7.81
CA GLY A 201 22.57 2.60 8.67
C GLY A 201 21.42 1.65 9.00
N GLY A 202 21.68 0.35 8.94
CA GLY A 202 20.63 -0.67 9.09
C GLY A 202 21.04 -1.99 8.48
N GLN A 203 20.29 -3.04 8.76
CA GLN A 203 20.52 -4.35 8.17
C GLN A 203 20.03 -4.34 6.72
N ILE A 204 20.85 -4.90 5.83
CA ILE A 204 20.53 -5.03 4.41
C ILE A 204 20.15 -6.46 4.07
N ARG A 205 19.50 -6.62 2.92
CA ARG A 205 19.11 -7.90 2.36
C ARG A 205 20.31 -8.80 2.12
N ASP A 206 20.15 -10.07 2.47
CA ASP A 206 21.11 -11.14 2.19
C ASP A 206 20.57 -11.98 1.03
N GLN A 207 21.02 -11.66 -0.19
CA GLN A 207 20.49 -12.26 -1.42
C GLN A 207 20.77 -13.77 -1.52
N ALA A 208 21.82 -14.27 -0.85
CA ALA A 208 22.14 -15.70 -0.86
C ALA A 208 21.05 -16.53 -0.16
N LEU A 209 20.34 -15.95 0.82
CA LEU A 209 19.24 -16.62 1.53
C LEU A 209 17.99 -16.81 0.67
N ALA A 210 17.89 -16.18 -0.50
CA ALA A 210 16.79 -16.44 -1.41
C ALA A 210 16.77 -17.88 -1.92
N ALA A 211 17.93 -18.55 -1.93
CA ALA A 211 18.05 -19.98 -2.30
C ALA A 211 17.31 -20.92 -1.33
N GLU A 212 16.99 -20.46 -0.11
CA GLU A 212 16.22 -21.21 0.88
C GLU A 212 14.70 -21.25 0.57
N PHE A 213 14.26 -20.56 -0.48
CA PHE A 213 12.87 -20.48 -0.91
C PHE A 213 12.72 -20.87 -2.39
N PRO A 214 13.08 -22.11 -2.76
CA PRO A 214 13.13 -22.55 -4.16
C PRO A 214 11.74 -22.67 -4.83
N ASP A 215 10.68 -22.68 -4.03
CA ASP A 215 9.28 -22.75 -4.47
C ASP A 215 8.64 -21.36 -4.69
N ALA A 216 9.40 -20.27 -4.49
CA ALA A 216 8.95 -18.93 -4.80
C ALA A 216 8.70 -18.77 -6.31
N VAL A 217 7.52 -18.26 -6.67
CA VAL A 217 7.08 -18.07 -8.05
C VAL A 217 7.20 -16.60 -8.44
N ASP A 218 7.85 -16.32 -9.57
CA ASP A 218 7.83 -15.00 -10.20
C ASP A 218 6.54 -14.81 -11.00
N LEU A 219 5.77 -13.77 -10.68
CA LEU A 219 4.54 -13.42 -11.36
C LEU A 219 4.86 -12.55 -12.56
N GLN A 220 4.61 -13.06 -13.75
CA GLN A 220 4.89 -12.38 -15.02
C GLN A 220 3.61 -11.95 -15.73
N HIS A 221 2.47 -12.59 -15.49
CA HIS A 221 1.32 -12.44 -16.39
C HIS A 221 0.02 -12.00 -15.72
N SER A 222 -0.27 -12.47 -14.51
CA SER A 222 -1.55 -12.26 -13.85
C SER A 222 -1.62 -10.90 -13.16
N PRO A 223 -2.50 -9.98 -13.57
CA PRO A 223 -2.76 -8.78 -12.80
C PRO A 223 -3.36 -9.13 -11.43
N VAL A 224 -3.03 -8.31 -10.42
CA VAL A 224 -3.53 -8.47 -9.07
C VAL A 224 -4.32 -7.23 -8.66
N VAL A 225 -5.62 -7.41 -8.43
CA VAL A 225 -6.58 -6.40 -8.00
C VAL A 225 -6.88 -6.61 -6.51
N LEU A 226 -6.45 -5.66 -5.69
CA LEU A 226 -6.64 -5.70 -4.25
C LEU A 226 -7.62 -4.61 -3.82
N ILE A 227 -8.67 -5.00 -3.09
CA ILE A 227 -9.75 -4.10 -2.70
C ILE A 227 -9.77 -4.01 -1.17
N CYS A 228 -9.59 -2.81 -0.61
CA CYS A 228 -9.62 -2.66 0.84
C CYS A 228 -11.04 -2.97 1.38
N GLY A 229 -11.19 -4.10 2.05
CA GLY A 229 -12.46 -4.59 2.61
C GLY A 229 -12.50 -4.66 4.14
N HIS A 230 -11.56 -4.01 4.82
CA HIS A 230 -11.37 -4.11 6.27
C HIS A 230 -12.49 -3.42 7.08
N GLY A 231 -13.61 -4.12 7.28
CA GLY A 231 -14.79 -3.67 8.01
C GLY A 231 -14.52 -3.44 9.49
N GLY A 232 -13.74 -4.32 10.12
CA GLY A 232 -13.29 -4.17 11.52
C GLY A 232 -12.46 -2.90 11.78
N ARG A 233 -11.94 -2.25 10.74
CA ARG A 233 -11.24 -0.96 10.82
C ARG A 233 -12.08 0.22 10.35
N ASP A 234 -12.81 0.07 9.25
CA ASP A 234 -13.72 1.09 8.73
C ASP A 234 -14.84 0.47 7.91
N MET A 235 -16.08 0.67 8.37
CA MET A 235 -17.25 0.08 7.73
C MET A 235 -17.51 0.58 6.31
N ARG A 236 -17.03 1.77 5.90
CA ARG A 236 -17.16 2.22 4.50
C ARG A 236 -16.41 1.29 3.56
N CYS A 237 -15.21 0.84 3.95
CA CYS A 237 -14.46 -0.16 3.21
C CYS A 237 -15.14 -1.53 3.25
N GLY A 238 -15.61 -1.95 4.44
CA GLY A 238 -16.30 -3.24 4.61
C GLY A 238 -17.55 -3.42 3.75
N VAL A 239 -18.37 -2.36 3.58
CA VAL A 239 -19.59 -2.45 2.76
C VAL A 239 -19.32 -2.28 1.27
N MET A 240 -18.32 -1.47 0.88
CA MET A 240 -18.02 -1.20 -0.53
C MET A 240 -17.35 -2.39 -1.21
N ALA A 241 -16.41 -3.03 -0.51
CA ALA A 241 -15.47 -3.96 -1.13
C ALA A 241 -16.12 -5.23 -1.76
N PRO A 242 -17.12 -5.90 -1.15
CA PRO A 242 -17.75 -7.06 -1.77
C PRO A 242 -18.44 -6.76 -3.10
N VAL A 243 -19.04 -5.57 -3.23
CA VAL A 243 -19.71 -5.15 -4.48
C VAL A 243 -18.67 -4.86 -5.56
N LEU A 244 -17.54 -4.23 -5.20
CA LEU A 244 -16.42 -4.03 -6.12
C LEU A 244 -15.79 -5.35 -6.56
N GLU A 245 -15.54 -6.28 -5.64
CA GLU A 245 -14.95 -7.60 -5.95
C GLU A 245 -15.80 -8.35 -6.97
N THR A 246 -17.13 -8.40 -6.74
CA THR A 246 -18.08 -9.04 -7.65
C THR A 246 -18.06 -8.40 -9.04
N GLU A 247 -18.03 -7.06 -9.09
CA GLU A 247 -18.02 -6.34 -10.37
C GLU A 247 -16.68 -6.51 -11.11
N PHE A 248 -15.55 -6.49 -10.41
CA PHE A 248 -14.23 -6.76 -11.01
C PHE A 248 -14.18 -8.17 -11.58
N GLN A 249 -14.67 -9.17 -10.85
CA GLN A 249 -14.77 -10.55 -11.34
C GLN A 249 -15.60 -10.61 -12.61
N ARG A 250 -16.81 -10.04 -12.60
CA ARG A 250 -17.71 -10.04 -13.77
C ARG A 250 -17.07 -9.38 -14.99
N VAL A 251 -16.47 -8.20 -14.83
CA VAL A 251 -15.86 -7.46 -15.94
C VAL A 251 -14.63 -8.19 -16.47
N LEU A 252 -13.71 -8.64 -15.61
CA LEU A 252 -12.51 -9.36 -16.04
C LEU A 252 -12.84 -10.70 -16.71
N GLN A 253 -13.82 -11.44 -16.21
CA GLN A 253 -14.33 -12.65 -16.88
C GLN A 253 -14.84 -12.36 -18.29
N SER A 254 -15.57 -11.25 -18.48
CA SER A 254 -16.03 -10.84 -19.81
C SER A 254 -14.89 -10.49 -20.78
N LYS A 255 -13.68 -10.25 -20.26
CA LYS A 255 -12.45 -10.00 -21.04
C LYS A 255 -11.56 -11.24 -21.17
N GLY A 256 -12.04 -12.42 -20.74
CA GLY A 256 -11.34 -13.69 -20.88
C GLY A 256 -10.47 -14.10 -19.70
N TYR A 257 -10.54 -13.38 -18.56
CA TYR A 257 -9.78 -13.79 -17.37
C TYR A 257 -10.54 -14.82 -16.53
N THR A 258 -9.87 -15.89 -16.13
CA THR A 258 -10.36 -16.80 -15.10
C THR A 258 -10.25 -16.14 -13.73
N SER A 259 -11.32 -16.21 -12.94
CA SER A 259 -11.27 -15.79 -11.54
C SER A 259 -10.65 -16.88 -10.66
N ALA A 260 -9.82 -16.45 -9.71
CA ALA A 260 -9.31 -17.30 -8.64
C ALA A 260 -10.48 -18.02 -7.93
N GLY A 261 -10.50 -19.35 -8.03
CA GLY A 261 -11.56 -20.21 -7.47
C GLY A 261 -12.08 -21.30 -8.40
N SER A 262 -11.79 -21.23 -9.71
CA SER A 262 -12.17 -22.28 -10.69
C SER A 262 -11.13 -23.39 -10.82
N ASP A 263 -9.86 -23.08 -10.60
CA ASP A 263 -8.76 -24.05 -10.51
C ASP A 263 -7.68 -23.52 -9.56
N ASN A 264 -7.56 -24.10 -8.36
CA ASN A 264 -6.59 -23.69 -7.34
C ASN A 264 -5.13 -23.99 -7.74
N SER A 265 -4.88 -24.59 -8.91
CA SER A 265 -3.52 -24.93 -9.36
C SER A 265 -2.80 -23.80 -10.11
N VAL A 266 -3.53 -22.83 -10.68
CA VAL A 266 -2.92 -21.77 -11.50
C VAL A 266 -2.55 -20.56 -10.64
N VAL A 267 -1.25 -20.39 -10.38
CA VAL A 267 -0.70 -19.21 -9.68
C VAL A 267 -0.48 -18.04 -10.64
N ASP A 268 0.00 -18.31 -11.86
CA ASP A 268 0.28 -17.27 -12.85
C ASP A 268 -0.04 -17.73 -14.29
N SER A 269 -0.80 -16.93 -15.05
CA SER A 269 -1.12 -17.17 -16.46
C SER A 269 -1.57 -15.86 -17.14
N PRO A 270 -1.37 -15.70 -18.47
CA PRO A 270 -1.92 -14.57 -19.23
C PRO A 270 -3.45 -14.42 -19.16
N GLU A 271 -4.16 -15.52 -18.89
CA GLU A 271 -5.62 -15.58 -18.82
C GLU A 271 -6.12 -15.58 -17.37
N HIS A 272 -5.24 -15.35 -16.38
CA HIS A 272 -5.60 -15.40 -14.96
C HIS A 272 -5.49 -14.02 -14.31
N ALA A 273 -6.43 -13.69 -13.41
CA ALA A 273 -6.38 -12.48 -12.61
C ALA A 273 -6.66 -12.80 -11.14
N HIS A 274 -5.84 -12.25 -10.25
CA HIS A 274 -6.07 -12.34 -8.81
C HIS A 274 -6.93 -11.17 -8.37
N ILE A 275 -8.08 -11.44 -7.77
CA ILE A 275 -9.00 -10.41 -7.26
C ILE A 275 -9.32 -10.77 -5.81
N GLY A 276 -8.99 -9.89 -4.87
CA GLY A 276 -9.15 -10.20 -3.45
C GLY A 276 -9.41 -8.98 -2.58
N LEU A 277 -10.12 -9.23 -1.48
CA LEU A 277 -10.28 -8.28 -0.40
C LEU A 277 -9.00 -8.24 0.43
N ILE A 278 -8.63 -7.06 0.90
CA ILE A 278 -7.45 -6.87 1.74
C ILE A 278 -7.75 -6.09 3.01
N SER A 279 -6.91 -6.31 4.03
CA SER A 279 -6.91 -5.52 5.24
C SER A 279 -6.51 -4.06 4.96
N HIS A 280 -6.66 -3.21 5.96
CA HIS A 280 -6.53 -1.77 5.83
C HIS A 280 -5.17 -1.30 5.29
N VAL A 281 -5.19 -0.41 4.30
CA VAL A 281 -4.02 0.18 3.64
C VAL A 281 -3.92 1.70 3.81
N GLY A 282 -4.71 2.29 4.70
CA GLY A 282 -4.83 3.74 4.84
C GLY A 282 -5.79 4.38 3.84
N GLY A 283 -6.24 5.60 4.13
CA GLY A 283 -7.14 6.34 3.24
C GLY A 283 -8.60 5.88 3.28
N HIS A 284 -9.08 5.32 4.40
CA HIS A 284 -10.48 4.87 4.56
C HIS A 284 -11.54 5.96 4.33
N LYS A 285 -11.18 7.24 4.46
CA LYS A 285 -12.05 8.37 4.12
C LYS A 285 -12.32 8.49 2.62
N TYR A 286 -11.51 7.82 1.80
CA TYR A 286 -11.64 7.68 0.35
C TYR A 286 -12.09 6.26 -0.04
N ALA A 287 -13.00 5.65 0.75
CA ALA A 287 -13.45 4.28 0.56
C ALA A 287 -13.80 3.94 -0.90
N GLY A 288 -13.63 2.67 -1.27
CA GLY A 288 -13.35 2.30 -2.66
C GLY A 288 -11.85 2.35 -2.98
N ASN A 289 -11.02 1.96 -2.02
CA ASN A 289 -9.57 1.86 -2.21
C ASN A 289 -9.24 0.58 -2.96
N VAL A 290 -8.62 0.72 -4.13
CA VAL A 290 -8.23 -0.39 -5.01
C VAL A 290 -6.75 -0.24 -5.36
N ILE A 291 -5.98 -1.32 -5.27
CA ILE A 291 -4.61 -1.39 -5.75
C ILE A 291 -4.58 -2.35 -6.93
N VAL A 292 -4.02 -1.90 -8.06
CA VAL A 292 -3.85 -2.71 -9.26
C VAL A 292 -2.36 -2.90 -9.50
N TYR A 293 -1.89 -4.14 -9.32
CA TYR A 293 -0.53 -4.53 -9.68
C TYR A 293 -0.51 -5.15 -11.07
N ILE A 294 0.24 -4.53 -11.97
CA ILE A 294 0.43 -5.00 -13.35
C ILE A 294 1.77 -5.73 -13.42
N PRO A 295 1.81 -7.03 -13.72
CA PRO A 295 3.05 -7.78 -13.69
C PRO A 295 3.99 -7.42 -14.84
N PRO A 296 5.31 -7.62 -14.66
CA PRO A 296 6.34 -7.15 -15.60
C PRO A 296 6.27 -7.79 -17.00
N GLY A 297 5.72 -9.00 -17.13
CA GLY A 297 5.55 -9.70 -18.41
C GLY A 297 4.21 -9.45 -19.10
N MET A 298 3.34 -8.60 -18.53
CA MET A 298 2.04 -8.27 -19.14
C MET A 298 2.25 -7.44 -20.42
N LYS A 299 1.41 -7.71 -21.43
CA LYS A 299 1.37 -6.96 -22.68
C LYS A 299 0.12 -6.10 -22.75
N GLU A 300 0.19 -5.03 -23.52
CA GLU A 300 -0.97 -4.20 -23.82
C GLU A 300 -2.00 -5.00 -24.63
N ALA A 301 -3.28 -4.87 -24.29
CA ALA A 301 -4.33 -5.63 -24.94
C ALA A 301 -4.39 -5.34 -26.45
N GLY A 302 -4.43 -6.39 -27.27
CA GLY A 302 -4.43 -6.28 -28.73
C GLY A 302 -3.08 -5.89 -29.34
N SER A 303 -2.00 -5.88 -28.56
CA SER A 303 -0.65 -5.53 -29.01
C SER A 303 0.39 -6.53 -28.51
N SER A 304 1.54 -6.57 -29.18
CA SER A 304 2.74 -7.27 -28.70
C SER A 304 3.65 -6.39 -27.83
N SER A 305 3.34 -5.09 -27.68
CA SER A 305 4.08 -4.15 -26.85
C SER A 305 4.02 -4.53 -25.37
N PRO A 306 5.09 -4.29 -24.60
CA PRO A 306 5.02 -4.33 -23.15
C PRO A 306 3.91 -3.41 -22.64
N HIS A 307 3.18 -3.84 -21.62
CA HIS A 307 2.14 -3.02 -21.02
C HIS A 307 2.78 -1.72 -20.45
N PRO A 308 2.25 -0.52 -20.72
CA PRO A 308 2.86 0.75 -20.26
C PRO A 308 3.03 0.85 -18.74
N LEU A 309 2.21 0.12 -17.97
CA LEU A 309 2.26 0.04 -16.51
C LEU A 309 2.94 -1.24 -15.99
N ALA A 310 3.59 -2.03 -16.84
CA ALA A 310 4.25 -3.28 -16.44
C ALA A 310 5.23 -3.04 -15.28
N GLY A 311 5.11 -3.89 -14.24
CA GLY A 311 5.90 -3.79 -13.03
C GLY A 311 5.47 -2.68 -12.06
N LYS A 312 4.29 -2.07 -12.23
CA LYS A 312 3.81 -0.99 -11.36
C LYS A 312 2.61 -1.41 -10.52
N GLY A 313 2.48 -0.82 -9.34
CA GLY A 313 1.30 -0.89 -8.49
C GLY A 313 0.58 0.46 -8.48
N ILE A 314 -0.67 0.50 -8.94
CA ILE A 314 -1.46 1.74 -9.08
C ILE A 314 -2.53 1.78 -8.00
N TRP A 315 -2.58 2.87 -7.23
CA TRP A 315 -3.56 3.04 -6.17
C TRP A 315 -4.68 3.98 -6.60
N TYR A 316 -5.90 3.52 -6.40
CA TYR A 316 -7.13 4.28 -6.59
C TYR A 316 -7.88 4.44 -5.27
N GLY A 317 -8.66 5.52 -5.18
CA GLY A 317 -9.66 5.75 -4.13
C GLY A 317 -10.98 6.18 -4.75
N ARG A 318 -12.06 6.13 -3.96
CA ARG A 318 -13.42 6.49 -4.44
C ARG A 318 -13.89 5.66 -5.63
N ILE A 319 -13.36 4.44 -5.79
CA ILE A 319 -13.89 3.51 -6.78
C ILE A 319 -15.28 3.06 -6.34
N GLU A 320 -16.21 3.12 -7.27
CA GLU A 320 -17.58 2.66 -7.14
C GLU A 320 -17.81 1.59 -8.23
N PRO A 321 -18.87 0.78 -8.13
CA PRO A 321 -19.14 -0.26 -9.13
C PRO A 321 -19.17 0.27 -10.57
N LYS A 322 -19.74 1.47 -10.79
CA LYS A 322 -19.76 2.13 -12.11
C LYS A 322 -18.36 2.41 -12.70
N HIS A 323 -17.34 2.57 -11.86
CA HIS A 323 -15.98 2.89 -12.30
C HIS A 323 -15.17 1.62 -12.66
N VAL A 324 -15.63 0.44 -12.25
CA VAL A 324 -14.87 -0.81 -12.40
C VAL A 324 -14.56 -1.13 -13.87
N GLN A 325 -15.53 -0.94 -14.77
CA GLN A 325 -15.30 -1.16 -16.20
C GLN A 325 -14.16 -0.26 -16.71
N GLY A 326 -14.18 1.03 -16.36
CA GLY A 326 -13.13 1.99 -16.73
C GLY A 326 -11.76 1.57 -16.19
N VAL A 327 -11.66 1.12 -14.93
CA VAL A 327 -10.39 0.63 -14.36
C VAL A 327 -9.87 -0.58 -15.13
N VAL A 328 -10.73 -1.53 -15.49
CA VAL A 328 -10.30 -2.71 -16.26
C VAL A 328 -9.82 -2.31 -17.65
N GLU A 329 -10.59 -1.50 -18.37
CA GLU A 329 -10.30 -1.17 -19.76
C GLU A 329 -9.13 -0.19 -19.91
N GLU A 330 -9.13 0.90 -19.15
CA GLU A 330 -8.08 1.93 -19.26
C GLU A 330 -6.80 1.47 -18.57
N THR A 331 -6.87 0.90 -17.37
CA THR A 331 -5.68 0.63 -16.56
C THR A 331 -5.14 -0.78 -16.73
N ILE A 332 -5.97 -1.82 -16.56
CA ILE A 332 -5.50 -3.21 -16.59
C ILE A 332 -5.16 -3.65 -18.02
N LEU A 333 -5.93 -3.21 -19.02
CA LEU A 333 -5.75 -3.62 -20.41
C LEU A 333 -5.02 -2.56 -21.26
N GLY A 334 -5.35 -1.28 -21.05
CA GLY A 334 -4.88 -0.17 -21.87
C GLY A 334 -3.67 0.60 -21.33
N GLY A 335 -3.15 0.26 -20.15
CA GLY A 335 -1.95 0.89 -19.60
C GLY A 335 -2.04 2.38 -19.29
N LYS A 336 -3.24 2.91 -19.03
CA LYS A 336 -3.48 4.30 -18.66
C LYS A 336 -3.97 4.43 -17.22
N VAL A 337 -3.46 5.44 -16.52
CA VAL A 337 -3.93 5.78 -15.18
C VAL A 337 -5.09 6.78 -15.24
N ILE A 338 -6.19 6.45 -14.58
CA ILE A 338 -7.36 7.32 -14.45
C ILE A 338 -7.12 8.39 -13.37
N THR A 339 -7.02 9.65 -13.76
CA THR A 339 -6.47 10.69 -12.87
C THR A 339 -7.40 11.12 -11.73
N ASP A 340 -8.72 11.11 -11.94
CA ASP A 340 -9.73 11.51 -10.95
C ASP A 340 -9.81 10.60 -9.72
N HIS A 341 -9.43 9.33 -9.88
CA HIS A 341 -9.36 8.33 -8.81
C HIS A 341 -7.95 8.06 -8.29
N PHE A 342 -6.92 8.58 -8.95
CA PHE A 342 -5.52 8.23 -8.67
C PHE A 342 -5.02 8.77 -7.34
N ARG A 343 -4.44 7.88 -6.51
CA ARG A 343 -3.85 8.22 -5.21
C ARG A 343 -2.32 8.26 -5.23
N GLY A 344 -1.69 7.50 -6.12
CA GLY A 344 -0.26 7.28 -6.17
C GLY A 344 0.05 5.95 -6.85
N ALA A 345 1.31 5.74 -7.19
CA ALA A 345 1.78 4.45 -7.69
C ALA A 345 3.17 4.11 -7.14
N VAL A 346 3.54 2.85 -7.23
CA VAL A 346 4.89 2.35 -6.98
C VAL A 346 5.45 1.67 -8.22
N ASP A 347 6.72 1.85 -8.51
CA ASP A 347 7.44 1.06 -9.52
C ASP A 347 8.19 -0.13 -8.90
N ARG A 348 8.89 -0.91 -9.74
CA ARG A 348 9.66 -2.10 -9.32
C ARG A 348 10.82 -1.78 -8.37
N GLU A 349 11.30 -0.54 -8.39
CA GLU A 349 12.40 -0.06 -7.56
C GLU A 349 11.86 0.53 -6.24
N SER A 350 10.56 0.38 -5.98
CA SER A 350 9.86 0.95 -4.82
C SER A 350 9.80 2.49 -4.83
N GLY A 351 9.99 3.09 -6.01
CA GLY A 351 9.84 4.52 -6.25
C GLY A 351 8.37 4.92 -6.23
N VAL A 352 8.03 5.95 -5.43
CA VAL A 352 6.67 6.51 -5.38
C VAL A 352 6.47 7.45 -6.56
N LEU A 353 5.48 7.14 -7.40
CA LEU A 353 5.06 7.92 -8.57
C LEU A 353 3.80 8.75 -8.24
N ARG A 354 3.76 9.97 -8.77
CA ARG A 354 2.66 10.94 -8.61
C ARG A 354 2.39 11.65 -9.93
N LEU A 355 1.22 12.28 -10.04
CA LEU A 355 0.86 13.17 -11.15
C LEU A 355 1.21 14.62 -10.86
#